data_AF-A0A520HG80-F1
#
_entry.id   AF-A0A520HG80-F1
#
_cell.length_a   1.000
_cell.length_b   1.000
_cell.length_c   1.000
_cell.angle_alpha   90.00
_cell.angle_beta   90.00
_cell.angle_gamma   90.00
#
_symmetry.space_group_name_H-M   'P 1'
#
loop_
_entity.id
_entity.type
_entity.pdbx_description
1 polymer ?
#
loop_
_entity_poly.entity_id
_entity_poly.type
_entity_poly.pdbx_seq_one_letter_code
_entity_poly.pdbx_strand_id
1 'polypeptide(L)'
;MLFDPVEDIPTLAHQQYIPAEEPVAEEPAPIKKEIHETIPTEQKDSLNERLKQSKIELSDSLNQTSIKDLKKGIGVNDRFLYIRELFRGDETMYERSIKTINGFSILPEAEYWIRRELKLKLGWNDQNEVVKQFDQLIKRRFA
;
A
#
# COMPACT_ATOMS: atom_id res chain seq x y z
N MET A 1 35.86 -1.51 -51.03
CA MET A 1 34.75 -1.58 -52.00
C MET A 1 34.06 -2.92 -51.81
N LEU A 2 32.75 -3.02 -51.72
CA LEU A 2 31.68 -2.06 -51.45
C LEU A 2 30.47 -2.96 -51.14
N PHE A 3 29.64 -2.56 -50.19
CA PHE A 3 28.46 -3.26 -49.70
C PHE A 3 27.45 -3.50 -50.82
N ASP A 4 26.87 -4.70 -50.91
CA ASP A 4 25.73 -4.96 -51.79
C ASP A 4 24.45 -4.35 -51.20
N PRO A 5 23.65 -3.66 -52.03
CA PRO A 5 22.63 -2.71 -51.61
C PRO A 5 21.34 -3.39 -51.14
N VAL A 6 20.74 -2.80 -50.09
CA VAL A 6 19.37 -3.07 -49.67
C VAL A 6 18.40 -2.73 -50.81
N GLU A 7 17.66 -3.73 -51.30
CA GLU A 7 16.57 -3.51 -52.23
C GLU A 7 15.36 -2.94 -51.47
N ASP A 8 15.15 -1.66 -51.70
CA ASP A 8 14.05 -0.83 -51.21
C ASP A 8 12.73 -1.32 -51.84
N ILE A 9 11.86 -1.91 -51.02
CA ILE A 9 10.53 -2.32 -51.47
C ILE A 9 9.62 -1.08 -51.56
N PRO A 10 9.00 -0.82 -52.72
CA PRO A 10 8.28 0.41 -53.00
C PRO A 10 7.07 0.58 -52.09
N THR A 11 7.13 1.59 -51.22
CA THR A 11 5.96 2.12 -50.51
C THR A 11 4.90 2.58 -51.51
N LEU A 12 3.71 1.99 -51.42
CA LEU A 12 2.50 2.36 -52.16
C LEU A 12 2.06 3.78 -51.78
N ALA A 13 2.69 4.77 -52.41
CA ALA A 13 2.17 6.11 -52.53
C ALA A 13 1.10 6.13 -53.64
N HIS A 14 -0.17 6.04 -53.26
CA HIS A 14 -1.26 6.56 -54.09
C HIS A 14 -1.84 7.82 -53.44
N GLN A 15 -1.16 8.90 -53.80
CA GLN A 15 -1.57 10.29 -53.76
C GLN A 15 -3.06 10.50 -54.06
N GLN A 16 -3.80 11.17 -53.17
CA GLN A 16 -4.68 12.30 -53.51
C GLN A 16 -4.75 13.31 -52.33
N TYR A 17 -4.26 14.52 -52.58
CA TYR A 17 -4.55 15.79 -51.90
C TYR A 17 -5.62 16.48 -52.81
N ILE A 18 -6.61 17.28 -52.39
CA ILE A 18 -6.65 18.61 -51.72
C ILE A 18 -8.14 18.90 -51.29
N PRO A 19 -8.57 20.07 -50.75
CA PRO A 19 -8.92 20.31 -49.33
C PRO A 19 -10.35 20.91 -49.06
N ALA A 20 -10.68 21.08 -47.77
CA ALA A 20 -11.55 22.08 -47.12
C ALA A 20 -13.00 22.37 -47.61
N GLU A 21 -13.98 22.26 -46.68
CA GLU A 21 -14.99 23.29 -46.30
C GLU A 21 -16.10 22.68 -45.41
N GLU A 22 -16.22 23.14 -44.15
CA GLU A 22 -17.50 23.18 -43.39
C GLU A 22 -18.20 24.53 -43.71
N PRO A 23 -19.47 24.86 -43.32
CA PRO A 23 -20.51 24.14 -42.53
C PRO A 23 -21.94 24.27 -43.17
N VAL A 24 -23.02 23.93 -42.43
CA VAL A 24 -24.32 24.66 -42.29
C VAL A 24 -25.56 23.73 -42.14
N ALA A 25 -26.18 23.81 -40.94
CA ALA A 25 -27.61 23.80 -40.56
C ALA A 25 -28.53 22.59 -40.94
N GLU A 26 -29.60 22.19 -40.22
CA GLU A 26 -30.40 22.81 -39.15
C GLU A 26 -31.35 21.74 -38.51
N GLU A 27 -31.49 21.79 -37.16
CA GLU A 27 -32.71 21.58 -36.32
C GLU A 27 -33.53 20.24 -36.24
N PRO A 28 -34.41 20.04 -35.20
CA PRO A 28 -34.51 20.61 -33.83
C PRO A 28 -34.79 19.56 -32.69
N ALA A 29 -34.94 20.09 -31.47
CA ALA A 29 -34.96 19.50 -30.11
C ALA A 29 -36.14 18.55 -29.71
N PRO A 30 -36.21 18.02 -28.46
CA PRO A 30 -36.76 18.84 -27.37
C PRO A 30 -36.09 18.69 -25.98
N ILE A 31 -35.86 19.85 -25.35
CA ILE A 31 -35.49 20.05 -23.94
C ILE A 31 -36.73 19.85 -23.06
N LYS A 32 -36.59 19.18 -21.92
CA LYS A 32 -37.61 19.16 -20.86
C LYS A 32 -36.99 19.42 -19.49
N LYS A 33 -37.29 20.63 -18.99
CA LYS A 33 -37.64 21.02 -17.62
C LYS A 33 -36.50 21.32 -16.64
N GLU A 34 -36.33 22.62 -16.39
CA GLU A 34 -35.80 23.18 -15.15
C GLU A 34 -36.62 22.73 -13.95
N ILE A 35 -35.93 22.46 -12.84
CA ILE A 35 -36.52 22.51 -11.52
C ILE A 35 -35.47 22.72 -10.39
N HIS A 36 -35.57 23.89 -9.76
CA HIS A 36 -35.39 24.17 -8.32
C HIS A 36 -34.03 24.68 -7.80
N GLU A 37 -34.04 25.97 -7.46
CA GLU A 37 -33.26 26.60 -6.40
C GLU A 37 -33.37 25.82 -5.08
N THR A 38 -32.24 25.41 -4.50
CA THR A 38 -32.06 25.37 -3.04
C THR A 38 -30.55 25.45 -2.74
N ILE A 39 -30.15 26.51 -2.07
CA ILE A 39 -28.80 26.65 -1.49
C ILE A 39 -28.81 25.82 -0.21
N PRO A 40 -27.78 25.00 0.04
CA PRO A 40 -27.03 25.26 1.26
C PRO A 40 -25.53 25.27 0.98
N THR A 41 -24.91 26.31 1.50
CA THR A 41 -23.49 26.52 1.79
C THR A 41 -22.73 25.21 2.07
N GLU A 42 -22.31 24.50 1.03
CA GLU A 42 -21.41 23.36 1.20
C GLU A 42 -20.03 23.93 1.54
N GLN A 43 -19.72 23.78 2.84
CA GLN A 43 -18.42 23.99 3.42
C GLN A 43 -17.37 23.43 2.47
N LYS A 44 -16.45 24.30 2.04
CA LYS A 44 -15.19 23.86 1.46
C LYS A 44 -14.43 23.14 2.56
N ASP A 45 -14.79 21.89 2.84
CA ASP A 45 -13.88 20.94 3.46
C ASP A 45 -12.66 20.92 2.56
N SER A 46 -11.63 21.61 3.03
CA SER A 46 -10.41 21.80 2.26
C SER A 46 -9.92 20.42 1.83
N LEU A 47 -9.38 20.31 0.61
CA LEU A 47 -8.84 19.05 0.10
C LEU A 47 -7.83 18.42 1.09
N ASN A 48 -7.20 19.25 1.92
CA ASN A 48 -6.33 18.83 3.02
C ASN A 48 -7.05 18.04 4.13
N GLU A 49 -8.30 18.33 4.42
CA GLU A 49 -9.12 17.67 5.44
C GLU A 49 -9.61 16.30 4.96
N ARG A 50 -10.11 16.22 3.71
CA ARG A 50 -10.46 14.95 3.05
C ARG A 50 -9.23 14.04 2.85
N LEU A 51 -8.06 14.62 2.59
CA LEU A 51 -6.81 13.86 2.48
C LEU A 51 -6.34 13.33 3.85
N LYS A 52 -6.52 14.10 4.94
CA LYS A 52 -6.24 13.61 6.30
C LYS A 52 -7.21 12.52 6.73
N GLN A 53 -8.52 12.70 6.51
CA GLN A 53 -9.53 11.69 6.83
C GLN A 53 -9.28 10.40 6.05
N SER A 54 -9.08 10.46 4.74
CA SER A 54 -8.79 9.25 3.94
C SER A 54 -7.51 8.54 4.36
N LYS A 55 -6.46 9.27 4.78
CA LYS A 55 -5.24 8.66 5.32
C LYS A 55 -5.49 7.97 6.67
N ILE A 56 -6.34 8.53 7.53
CA ILE A 56 -6.71 7.93 8.83
C ILE A 56 -7.53 6.65 8.59
N GLU A 57 -8.57 6.72 7.76
CA GLU A 57 -9.45 5.58 7.47
C GLU A 57 -8.74 4.44 6.74
N LEU A 58 -7.84 4.74 5.81
CA LEU A 58 -7.01 3.71 5.14
C LEU A 58 -5.98 3.10 6.10
N SER A 59 -5.44 3.88 7.03
CA SER A 59 -4.52 3.35 8.05
C SER A 59 -5.24 2.40 9.02
N ASP A 60 -6.50 2.68 9.38
CA ASP A 60 -7.31 1.78 10.19
C ASP A 60 -7.76 0.53 9.41
N SER A 61 -8.14 0.68 8.14
CA SER A 61 -8.62 -0.43 7.30
C SER A 61 -7.51 -1.43 6.93
N LEU A 62 -6.25 -0.97 6.77
CA LEU A 62 -5.10 -1.84 6.50
C LEU A 62 -4.64 -2.63 7.75
N ASN A 63 -5.08 -2.25 8.94
CA ASN A 63 -4.80 -2.96 10.18
C ASN A 63 -5.79 -4.11 10.48
N GLN A 64 -6.87 -4.25 9.70
CA GLN A 64 -7.98 -5.16 10.02
C GLN A 64 -7.80 -6.61 9.57
N THR A 65 -6.73 -6.97 8.85
CA THR A 65 -6.49 -8.39 8.55
C THR A 65 -5.72 -9.03 9.70
N SER A 66 -6.47 -9.67 10.61
CA SER A 66 -5.90 -10.45 11.71
C SER A 66 -4.94 -11.51 11.18
N ILE A 67 -3.72 -11.54 11.72
CA ILE A 67 -2.69 -12.48 11.29
C ILE A 67 -2.89 -13.81 12.00
N LYS A 68 -3.33 -14.83 11.26
CA LYS A 68 -3.46 -16.21 11.80
C LYS A 68 -2.11 -16.84 12.18
N ASP A 69 -1.05 -16.50 11.47
CA ASP A 69 0.29 -17.05 11.67
C ASP A 69 1.34 -15.96 11.54
N LEU A 70 1.99 -15.62 12.65
CA LEU A 70 3.02 -14.59 12.71
C LEU A 70 4.13 -14.84 11.66
N LYS A 71 4.48 -16.11 11.39
CA LYS A 71 5.52 -16.45 10.42
C LYS A 71 5.12 -16.10 8.99
N LYS A 72 3.82 -16.18 8.66
CA LYS A 72 3.30 -15.84 7.32
C LYS A 72 3.01 -14.36 7.17
N GLY A 73 2.74 -13.66 8.28
CA GLY A 73 2.50 -12.22 8.31
C GLY A 73 3.76 -11.35 8.24
N ILE A 74 4.94 -11.94 8.40
CA ILE A 74 6.23 -11.24 8.32
C ILE A 74 6.77 -11.34 6.89
N GLY A 75 6.99 -10.18 6.25
CA GLY A 75 7.65 -10.11 4.95
C GLY A 75 9.12 -10.52 5.05
N VAL A 76 9.70 -10.96 3.93
CA VAL A 76 11.12 -11.39 3.87
C VAL A 76 12.06 -10.26 4.35
N ASN A 77 11.78 -9.02 3.96
CA ASN A 77 12.57 -7.86 4.37
C ASN A 77 12.51 -7.62 5.89
N ASP A 78 11.31 -7.67 6.47
CA ASP A 78 11.11 -7.47 7.90
C ASP A 78 11.75 -8.59 8.72
N ARG A 79 11.71 -9.84 8.23
CA ARG A 79 12.44 -10.96 8.83
C ARG A 79 13.94 -10.65 8.93
N PHE A 80 14.57 -10.25 7.83
CA PHE A 80 16.00 -9.92 7.83
C PHE A 80 16.31 -8.73 8.76
N LEU A 81 15.45 -7.70 8.75
CA LEU A 81 15.57 -6.55 9.64
C LEU A 81 15.52 -6.97 11.11
N TYR A 82 14.52 -7.76 11.52
CA TYR A 82 14.40 -8.22 12.91
C TYR A 82 15.57 -9.10 13.32
N ILE A 83 15.99 -10.05 12.47
CA ILE A 83 17.13 -10.91 12.78
C ILE A 83 18.37 -10.06 13.04
N ARG A 84 18.65 -9.07 12.18
CA ARG A 84 19.84 -8.22 12.29
C ARG A 84 19.77 -7.30 13.52
N GLU A 85 18.68 -6.55 13.66
CA GLU A 85 18.58 -5.46 14.65
C GLU A 85 18.18 -5.94 16.04
N LEU A 86 17.29 -6.92 16.12
CA LEU A 86 16.70 -7.36 17.39
C LEU A 86 17.37 -8.64 17.90
N PHE A 87 17.75 -9.55 17.01
CA PHE A 87 18.34 -10.84 17.37
C PHE A 87 19.85 -10.91 17.13
N ARG A 88 20.49 -9.77 16.78
CA ARG A 88 21.96 -9.66 16.58
C ARG A 88 22.52 -10.67 15.57
N GLY A 89 21.72 -11.04 14.57
CA GLY A 89 22.05 -12.04 13.56
C GLY A 89 21.72 -13.49 13.93
N ASP A 90 21.21 -13.76 15.14
CA ASP A 90 20.82 -15.11 15.55
C ASP A 90 19.46 -15.51 14.97
N GLU A 91 19.50 -16.10 13.77
CA GLU A 91 18.32 -16.62 13.08
C GLU A 91 17.64 -17.76 13.84
N THR A 92 18.40 -18.60 14.55
CA THR A 92 17.83 -19.75 15.30
C THR A 92 17.01 -19.26 16.48
N MET A 93 17.51 -18.25 17.20
CA MET A 93 16.76 -17.60 18.28
C MET A 93 15.51 -16.90 17.75
N TYR A 94 15.61 -16.21 16.61
CA TYR A 94 14.46 -15.57 15.96
C TYR A 94 13.37 -16.60 15.64
N GLU A 95 13.71 -17.68 14.92
CA GLU A 95 12.73 -18.70 14.54
C GLU A 95 12.06 -19.36 15.75
N ARG A 96 12.84 -19.66 16.80
CA ARG A 96 12.31 -20.19 18.07
C ARG A 96 11.35 -19.20 18.72
N SER A 97 11.74 -17.93 18.79
CA SER A 97 10.95 -16.87 19.43
C SER A 97 9.62 -16.66 18.70
N ILE A 98 9.64 -16.58 17.37
CA ILE A 98 8.44 -16.47 16.55
C ILE A 98 7.52 -17.67 16.76
N LYS A 99 8.06 -18.90 16.80
CA LYS A 99 7.28 -20.11 17.07
C LYS A 99 6.62 -20.07 18.45
N THR A 100 7.36 -19.65 19.48
CA THR A 100 6.83 -19.53 20.85
C THR A 100 5.74 -18.46 20.92
N ILE A 101 5.98 -17.27 20.36
CA ILE A 101 5.00 -16.18 20.35
C ILE A 101 3.73 -16.60 19.62
N ASN A 102 3.88 -17.29 18.49
CA ASN A 102 2.76 -17.81 17.72
C ASN A 102 2.00 -18.96 18.42
N GLY A 103 2.53 -19.51 19.51
CA GLY A 103 1.86 -20.53 20.32
C GLY A 103 0.96 -19.97 21.42
N PHE A 104 1.05 -18.68 21.76
CA PHE A 104 0.21 -18.09 22.81
C PHE A 104 -1.23 -17.88 22.33
N SER A 105 -2.16 -17.96 23.28
CA SER A 105 -3.59 -17.82 23.05
C SER A 105 -4.05 -16.36 23.12
N ILE A 106 -3.41 -15.54 23.96
CA ILE A 106 -3.80 -14.14 24.20
C ILE A 106 -2.60 -13.20 24.21
N LEU A 107 -2.84 -11.93 23.88
CA LEU A 107 -1.80 -10.90 23.79
C LEU A 107 -1.01 -10.71 25.11
N PRO A 108 -1.65 -10.65 26.30
CA PRO A 108 -0.91 -10.39 27.54
C PRO A 108 0.15 -11.45 27.88
N GLU A 109 -0.12 -12.72 27.57
CA GLU A 109 0.86 -13.81 27.76
C GLU A 109 2.09 -13.63 26.86
N ALA A 110 1.84 -13.29 25.59
CA ALA A 110 2.89 -13.02 24.63
C ALA A 110 3.72 -11.79 25.03
N GLU A 111 3.08 -10.67 25.38
CA GLU A 111 3.76 -9.45 25.81
C GLU A 111 4.63 -9.68 27.05
N TYR A 112 4.12 -10.43 28.04
CA TYR A 112 4.89 -10.79 29.22
C TYR A 112 6.13 -11.60 28.87
N TRP A 113 5.97 -12.63 28.02
CA TRP A 113 7.07 -13.46 27.57
C TRP A 113 8.12 -12.66 26.78
N ILE A 114 7.68 -11.82 25.83
CA ILE A 114 8.55 -10.94 25.03
C ILE A 114 9.34 -10.00 25.92
N ARG A 115 8.69 -9.36 26.90
CA ARG A 115 9.37 -8.46 27.84
C ARG A 115 10.48 -9.21 28.59
N ARG A 116 10.19 -10.40 29.11
CA ARG A 116 11.13 -11.16 29.94
C ARG A 116 12.25 -11.83 29.14
N GLU A 117 11.91 -12.46 28.02
CA GLU A 117 12.83 -13.32 27.28
C GLU A 117 13.55 -12.59 26.14
N LEU A 118 12.96 -11.53 25.59
CA LEU A 118 13.56 -10.75 24.51
C LEU A 118 14.03 -9.39 25.01
N LYS A 119 13.13 -8.54 25.50
CA LYS A 119 13.48 -7.16 25.86
C LYS A 119 14.50 -7.09 26.99
N LEU A 120 14.29 -7.82 28.09
CA LEU A 120 15.23 -7.83 29.22
C LEU A 120 16.55 -8.57 28.90
N LYS A 121 16.50 -9.75 28.25
CA LYS A 121 17.72 -10.54 27.99
C LYS A 121 18.59 -9.98 26.88
N LEU A 122 17.96 -9.46 25.81
CA LEU A 122 18.67 -8.90 24.65
C LEU A 122 18.90 -7.39 24.77
N GLY A 123 18.31 -6.75 25.79
CA GLY A 123 18.45 -5.33 26.06
C GLY A 123 17.77 -4.46 24.99
N TRP A 124 16.59 -4.86 24.53
CA TRP A 124 15.85 -4.07 23.52
C TRP A 124 15.40 -2.75 24.12
N ASN A 125 15.51 -1.68 23.32
CA ASN A 125 15.02 -0.36 23.68
C ASN A 125 13.62 -0.15 23.09
N ASP A 126 12.63 0.09 23.95
CA ASP A 126 11.24 0.36 23.53
C ASP A 126 11.08 1.63 22.66
N GLN A 127 12.07 2.53 22.68
CA GLN A 127 12.11 3.70 21.80
C GLN A 127 12.61 3.38 20.39
N ASN A 128 13.22 2.20 20.17
CA ASN A 128 13.67 1.79 18.86
C ASN A 128 12.46 1.49 17.95
N GLU A 129 12.44 2.10 16.78
CA GLU A 129 11.37 1.93 15.79
C GLU A 129 11.18 0.47 15.37
N VAL A 130 12.25 -0.31 15.26
CA VAL A 130 12.17 -1.75 14.91
C VAL A 130 11.47 -2.54 16.02
N VAL A 131 11.69 -2.19 17.29
CA VAL A 131 11.00 -2.80 18.43
C VAL A 131 9.51 -2.44 18.40
N LYS A 132 9.17 -1.18 18.13
CA LYS A 132 7.77 -0.74 18.01
C LYS A 132 7.05 -1.43 16.85
N GLN A 133 7.70 -1.56 15.70
CA GLN A 133 7.16 -2.28 14.55
C GLN A 133 6.91 -3.76 14.88
N PHE A 134 7.85 -4.40 15.59
CA PHE A 134 7.69 -5.78 16.04
C PHE A 134 6.51 -5.92 17.02
N ASP A 135 6.38 -5.01 17.99
CA ASP A 135 5.26 -5.01 18.93
C ASP A 135 3.91 -4.79 18.23
N GLN A 136 3.84 -3.90 17.23
CA GLN A 136 2.63 -3.68 16.41
C GLN A 136 2.22 -4.93 15.64
N LEU A 137 3.20 -5.59 15.02
CA LEU A 137 2.97 -6.85 14.31
C LEU A 137 2.37 -7.92 15.24
N ILE A 138 2.91 -8.04 16.46
CA ILE A 138 2.38 -8.96 17.47
C ILE A 138 0.95 -8.58 17.83
N LYS A 139 0.67 -7.30 18.11
CA LYS A 139 -0.69 -6.83 18.42
C LYS A 139 -1.69 -7.20 17.32
N ARG A 140 -1.31 -7.07 16.04
CA ARG A 140 -2.15 -7.45 14.90
C ARG A 140 -2.42 -8.96 14.79
N ARG A 141 -1.56 -9.82 15.35
CA ARG A 141 -1.79 -11.28 15.42
C ARG A 141 -2.84 -11.64 16.48
N PHE A 142 -2.92 -10.90 17.57
CA PHE A 142 -3.85 -11.17 18.68
C PHE A 142 -5.10 -10.28 18.67
N ALA A 143 -5.26 -9.45 17.63
CA ALA A 143 -6.43 -8.61 17.38
C ALA A 143 -7.54 -9.39 16.66
#